data_AF-A0A4R4TFZ1-F1
#
_entry.id   AF-A0A4R4TFZ1-F1
#
_cell.length_a   1.000
_cell.length_b   1.000
_cell.length_c   1.000
_cell.angle_alpha   90.00
_cell.angle_beta   90.00
_cell.angle_gamma   90.00
#
_symmetry.space_group_name_H-M   'P 1'
#
loop_
_entity.id
_entity.type
_entity.pdbx_description
1 polymer ?
#
loop_
_entity_poly.entity_id
_entity_poly.type
_entity_poly.pdbx_seq_one_letter_code
_entity_poly.pdbx_strand_id
1 'polypeptide(L)'
;MEAPKEAASNWGAMTWRAGRLEGREARRDREVAALLAARAFVEIRHVAGNVRRAPEDWSPEDDLERVRFLADLCHNLPGIARPPVWKPSRRGAPAGSIRQAMTKRPMGWTWHTTGPEGRAWMLRHIEQAGRSWTPPPPLPARRKGPSPMTLRQRAGVLLGRWPVRPPDGRQALPAEAHVLKALDADAICALYEEAGRLRLGLGTGGPWLRAHLDTDSVHYLVPDPANYYWPGTPSGRGGEIRWWQCTALLRMRDGEQVTGMLAVLPETFEALPSTLPRREQVRLVHRARAAERDTYLWGRDHKAECDPQTCGFVPETTGSPPPDD
;
A
#
# COMPACT_ATOMS: atom_id res chain seq x y z
N MET A 1 6.58 -50.72 8.29
CA MET A 1 5.68 -49.74 8.90
C MET A 1 5.71 -48.51 8.01
N GLU A 2 4.90 -48.52 6.95
CA GLU A 2 4.86 -47.44 5.95
C GLU A 2 3.86 -46.37 6.37
N ALA A 3 4.30 -45.11 6.38
CA ALA A 3 3.44 -43.95 6.66
C ALA A 3 2.58 -43.61 5.42
N PRO A 4 1.32 -43.17 5.59
CA PRO A 4 0.39 -43.01 4.47
C PRO A 4 0.68 -41.73 3.66
N LYS A 5 0.90 -41.91 2.35
CA LYS A 5 1.16 -40.87 1.32
C LYS A 5 -0.08 -40.05 0.89
N GLU A 6 -1.25 -40.23 1.51
CA GLU A 6 -2.51 -39.69 0.97
C GLU A 6 -2.81 -38.21 1.27
N ALA A 7 -2.11 -37.56 2.22
CA ALA A 7 -2.43 -36.18 2.60
C ALA A 7 -1.93 -35.11 1.59
N ALA A 8 -0.99 -35.43 0.69
CA ALA A 8 -0.43 -34.48 -0.26
C ALA A 8 -1.31 -34.26 -1.52
N SER A 9 -2.20 -35.20 -1.84
CA SER A 9 -3.03 -35.16 -3.05
C SER A 9 -4.22 -34.18 -2.94
N ASN A 10 -4.71 -33.93 -1.72
CA ASN A 10 -5.95 -33.18 -1.51
C ASN A 10 -5.75 -31.64 -1.57
N TRP A 11 -4.54 -31.13 -1.31
CA TRP A 11 -4.23 -29.69 -1.44
C TRP A 11 -4.16 -29.22 -2.89
N GLY A 12 -3.81 -30.10 -3.83
CA GLY A 12 -3.82 -29.81 -5.27
C GLY A 12 -5.22 -29.68 -5.86
N ALA A 13 -6.18 -30.51 -5.43
CA ALA A 13 -7.54 -30.48 -5.96
C ALA A 13 -8.34 -29.22 -5.55
N MET A 14 -8.03 -28.63 -4.39
CA MET A 14 -8.70 -27.41 -3.89
C MET A 14 -8.21 -26.13 -4.60
N THR A 15 -6.92 -26.03 -4.92
CA THR A 15 -6.38 -24.88 -5.68
C THR A 15 -6.87 -24.88 -7.14
N TRP A 16 -7.09 -26.06 -7.73
CA TRP A 16 -7.66 -26.20 -9.08
C TRP A 16 -9.16 -25.86 -9.19
N ARG A 17 -9.96 -25.97 -8.11
CA ARG A 17 -11.36 -25.52 -8.11
C ARG A 17 -11.52 -24.02 -7.86
N ALA A 18 -10.61 -23.39 -7.11
CA ALA A 18 -10.63 -21.95 -6.88
C ALA A 18 -10.33 -21.12 -8.14
N GLY A 19 -9.50 -21.65 -9.06
CA GLY A 19 -9.24 -21.01 -10.36
C GLY A 19 -10.41 -21.06 -11.34
N ARG A 20 -11.41 -21.93 -11.11
CA ARG A 20 -12.52 -22.18 -12.06
C ARG A 20 -13.73 -21.26 -11.85
N LEU A 21 -13.69 -20.40 -10.83
CA LEU A 21 -14.69 -19.36 -10.55
C LEU A 21 -14.05 -17.96 -10.52
N GLU A 22 -13.02 -17.72 -11.32
CA GLU A 22 -12.72 -16.34 -11.65
C GLU A 22 -13.95 -15.75 -12.34
N GLY A 23 -14.57 -14.78 -11.67
CA GLY A 23 -15.71 -14.07 -12.23
C GLY A 23 -15.35 -13.57 -13.63
N ARG A 24 -16.25 -13.75 -14.60
CA ARG A 24 -16.06 -13.27 -15.99
C ARG A 24 -15.57 -11.82 -16.03
N GLU A 25 -16.01 -10.99 -15.09
CA GLU A 25 -15.57 -9.61 -14.91
C GLU A 25 -14.09 -9.49 -14.50
N ALA A 26 -13.62 -10.29 -13.55
CA ALA A 26 -12.22 -10.29 -13.14
C ALA A 26 -11.30 -10.63 -14.32
N ARG A 27 -11.68 -11.61 -15.14
CA ARG A 27 -10.94 -11.95 -16.35
C ARG A 27 -10.91 -10.78 -17.35
N ARG A 28 -12.05 -10.15 -17.61
CA ARG A 28 -12.14 -8.96 -18.50
C ARG A 28 -11.27 -7.82 -17.99
N ASP A 29 -11.27 -7.55 -16.68
CA ASP A 29 -10.40 -6.55 -16.06
C ASP A 29 -8.92 -6.82 -16.34
N ARG A 30 -8.48 -8.09 -16.31
CA ARG A 30 -7.08 -8.44 -16.62
C ARG A 30 -6.73 -8.31 -18.08
N GLU A 31 -7.65 -8.69 -18.97
CA GLU A 31 -7.48 -8.52 -20.42
C GLU A 31 -7.38 -7.03 -20.78
N VAL A 32 -8.21 -6.19 -20.15
CA VAL A 32 -8.14 -4.72 -20.28
C VAL A 32 -6.85 -4.17 -19.68
N ALA A 33 -6.41 -4.63 -18.51
CA ALA A 33 -5.14 -4.21 -17.94
C ALA A 33 -3.94 -4.51 -18.87
N ALA A 34 -3.92 -5.69 -19.50
CA ALA A 34 -2.89 -6.07 -20.46
C ALA A 34 -2.90 -5.18 -21.71
N LEU A 35 -4.09 -4.91 -22.26
CA LEU A 35 -4.29 -4.01 -23.39
C LEU A 35 -3.77 -2.60 -23.06
N LEU A 36 -4.21 -2.04 -21.95
CA LEU A 36 -3.86 -0.68 -21.53
C LEU A 36 -2.36 -0.56 -21.23
N ALA A 37 -1.74 -1.55 -20.58
CA ALA A 37 -0.29 -1.56 -20.38
C ALA A 37 0.47 -1.52 -21.72
N ALA A 38 0.04 -2.31 -22.70
CA ALA A 38 0.65 -2.31 -24.02
C ALA A 38 0.45 -0.96 -24.75
N ARG A 39 -0.73 -0.35 -24.65
CA ARG A 39 -1.02 0.96 -25.25
C ARG A 39 -0.18 2.08 -24.64
N ALA A 40 -0.09 2.13 -23.31
CA ALA A 40 0.76 3.11 -22.61
C ALA A 40 2.22 2.99 -23.04
N PHE A 41 2.75 1.76 -23.16
CA PHE A 41 4.12 1.54 -23.59
C PHE A 41 4.38 2.00 -25.04
N VAL A 42 3.45 1.73 -25.96
CA VAL A 42 3.55 2.20 -27.35
C VAL A 42 3.52 3.73 -27.42
N GLU A 43 2.64 4.37 -26.66
CA GLU A 43 2.51 5.84 -26.63
C GLU A 43 3.75 6.49 -25.99
N ILE A 44 4.25 5.97 -24.86
CA ILE A 44 5.52 6.42 -24.25
C ILE A 44 6.66 6.34 -25.26
N ARG A 45 6.78 5.22 -25.99
CA ARG A 45 7.82 5.05 -27.01
C ARG A 45 7.66 6.04 -28.17
N HIS A 46 6.43 6.31 -28.59
CA HIS A 46 6.15 7.26 -29.66
C HIS A 46 6.57 8.68 -29.25
N VAL A 47 6.12 9.13 -28.08
CA VAL A 47 6.45 10.44 -27.50
C VAL A 47 7.96 10.58 -27.34
N ALA A 48 8.62 9.62 -26.69
CA ALA A 48 10.08 9.66 -26.48
C ALA A 48 10.89 9.59 -27.80
N GLY A 49 10.35 8.98 -28.86
CA GLY A 49 11.01 8.87 -30.16
C GLY A 49 10.85 10.11 -31.05
N ASN A 50 9.82 10.93 -30.80
CA ASN A 50 9.47 12.08 -31.64
C ASN A 50 10.25 13.35 -31.31
N VAL A 51 11.05 13.37 -30.23
CA VAL A 51 11.87 14.53 -29.81
C VAL A 51 12.76 15.08 -30.93
N ARG A 52 13.12 14.26 -31.93
CA ARG A 52 13.94 14.67 -33.08
C ARG A 52 13.16 15.30 -34.25
N ARG A 53 11.83 15.30 -34.21
CA ARG A 53 10.94 15.73 -35.32
C ARG A 53 9.88 16.74 -34.87
N ALA A 54 10.05 17.29 -33.68
CA ALA A 54 9.11 18.22 -33.09
C ALA A 54 9.00 19.50 -33.96
N PRO A 55 7.78 19.94 -34.33
CA PRO A 55 7.55 21.26 -34.93
C PRO A 55 8.06 22.37 -33.99
N GLU A 56 8.34 23.55 -34.53
CA GLU A 56 8.85 24.71 -33.76
C GLU A 56 7.98 25.10 -32.55
N ASP A 57 6.70 24.73 -32.54
CA ASP A 57 5.74 25.06 -31.48
C ASP A 57 5.61 23.99 -30.36
N TRP A 58 6.35 22.88 -30.41
CA TRP A 58 6.16 21.77 -29.47
C TRP A 58 7.17 21.80 -28.31
N SER A 59 6.69 21.78 -27.06
CA SER A 59 7.54 21.79 -25.87
C SER A 59 8.00 20.38 -25.49
N PRO A 60 9.32 20.12 -25.32
CA PRO A 60 9.82 18.88 -24.73
C PRO A 60 9.28 18.60 -23.32
N GLU A 61 8.84 19.63 -22.60
CA GLU A 61 8.27 19.49 -21.26
C GLU A 61 6.91 18.78 -21.31
N ASP A 62 6.08 19.07 -22.31
CA ASP A 62 4.78 18.42 -22.51
C ASP A 62 4.94 16.92 -22.79
N ASP A 63 5.96 16.56 -23.57
CA ASP A 63 6.30 15.16 -23.84
C ASP A 63 6.72 14.42 -22.57
N LEU A 64 7.54 15.06 -21.74
CA LEU A 64 7.97 14.50 -20.46
C LEU A 64 6.80 14.36 -19.48
N GLU A 65 5.92 15.37 -19.41
CA GLU A 65 4.71 15.31 -18.61
C GLU A 65 3.81 14.16 -19.07
N ARG A 66 3.63 14.01 -20.39
CA ARG A 66 2.84 12.91 -20.96
C ARG A 66 3.44 11.54 -20.63
N VAL A 67 4.76 11.38 -20.75
CA VAL A 67 5.44 10.13 -20.39
C VAL A 67 5.26 9.82 -18.91
N ARG A 68 5.40 10.81 -18.02
CA ARG A 68 5.19 10.66 -16.57
C ARG A 68 3.76 10.23 -16.27
N PHE A 69 2.78 10.93 -16.83
CA PHE A 69 1.36 10.60 -16.70
C PHE A 69 1.07 9.14 -17.09
N LEU A 70 1.57 8.69 -18.25
CA LEU A 70 1.34 7.33 -18.73
C LEU A 70 2.04 6.29 -17.87
N ALA A 71 3.28 6.56 -17.44
CA ALA A 71 4.03 5.68 -16.56
C ALA A 71 3.30 5.50 -15.21
N ASP A 72 2.83 6.59 -14.63
CA ASP A 72 2.05 6.58 -13.39
C ASP A 72 0.70 5.87 -13.55
N LEU A 73 0.02 6.06 -14.68
CA LEU A 73 -1.23 5.34 -14.97
C LEU A 73 -0.99 3.83 -15.15
N CYS A 74 0.11 3.42 -15.79
CA CYS A 74 0.31 2.03 -16.21
C CYS A 74 1.15 1.16 -15.27
N HIS A 75 1.87 1.72 -14.28
CA HIS A 75 2.83 0.95 -13.46
C HIS A 75 2.23 -0.29 -12.75
N ASN A 76 0.95 -0.23 -12.38
CA ASN A 76 0.26 -1.35 -11.72
C ASN A 76 -0.40 -2.35 -12.68
N LEU A 77 -0.61 -1.97 -13.94
CA LEU A 77 -1.37 -2.77 -14.90
C LEU A 77 -0.74 -4.14 -15.20
N PRO A 78 0.60 -4.29 -15.31
CA PRO A 78 1.22 -5.61 -15.48
C PRO A 78 0.88 -6.59 -14.34
N GLY A 79 0.88 -6.11 -13.09
CA GLY A 79 0.53 -6.91 -11.92
C GLY A 79 -0.94 -7.31 -11.87
N ILE A 80 -1.82 -6.47 -12.45
CA ILE A 80 -3.25 -6.79 -12.61
C ILE A 80 -3.43 -7.84 -13.72
N ALA A 81 -2.80 -7.64 -14.87
CA ALA A 81 -2.89 -8.51 -16.04
C ALA A 81 -2.42 -9.93 -15.75
N ARG A 82 -1.33 -10.06 -14.98
CA ARG A 82 -0.71 -11.33 -14.60
C ARG A 82 -0.63 -11.41 -13.08
N PRO A 83 -1.73 -11.73 -12.39
CA PRO A 83 -1.72 -11.79 -10.95
C PRO A 83 -0.69 -12.84 -10.52
N PRO A 84 0.22 -12.51 -9.61
CA PRO A 84 1.09 -13.52 -9.03
C PRO A 84 0.23 -14.58 -8.34
N VAL A 85 0.78 -15.80 -8.16
CA VAL A 85 0.17 -16.79 -7.26
C VAL A 85 -0.07 -16.09 -5.93
N TRP A 86 -1.35 -15.90 -5.61
CA TRP A 86 -1.72 -15.04 -4.51
C TRP A 86 -1.13 -15.58 -3.22
N LYS A 87 -0.26 -14.79 -2.61
CA LYS A 87 0.21 -15.00 -1.24
C LYS A 87 -0.18 -13.77 -0.45
N PRO A 88 -0.82 -13.90 0.72
CA PRO A 88 -1.01 -12.77 1.62
C PRO A 88 0.35 -12.12 1.85
N SER A 89 0.46 -10.82 1.63
CA SER A 89 1.68 -10.06 1.98
C SER A 89 2.02 -10.20 3.47
N ARG A 90 1.00 -10.44 4.31
CA ARG A 90 1.13 -10.71 5.74
C ARG A 90 0.29 -11.92 6.15
N ARG A 91 0.91 -12.90 6.79
CA ARG A 91 0.23 -14.11 7.27
C ARG A 91 -0.75 -13.77 8.40
N GLY A 92 -2.01 -14.15 8.25
CA GLY A 92 -3.05 -13.97 9.29
C GLY A 92 -3.74 -12.61 9.32
N ALA A 93 -3.40 -11.69 8.41
CA ALA A 93 -4.18 -10.46 8.24
C ALA A 93 -5.51 -10.80 7.55
N PRO A 94 -6.66 -10.27 8.02
CA PRO A 94 -7.92 -10.45 7.33
C PRO A 94 -7.86 -9.81 5.94
N ALA A 95 -8.55 -10.40 4.96
CA ALA A 95 -8.75 -9.73 3.68
C ALA A 95 -9.77 -8.59 3.89
N GLY A 96 -9.30 -7.35 3.92
CA GLY A 96 -10.17 -6.17 4.00
C GLY A 96 -11.16 -6.10 2.84
N SER A 97 -12.25 -5.36 3.03
CA SER A 97 -13.33 -5.23 2.06
C SER A 97 -12.84 -4.72 0.70
N ILE A 98 -11.91 -3.75 0.70
CA ILE A 98 -11.26 -3.23 -0.51
C ILE A 98 -10.51 -4.34 -1.24
N ARG A 99 -9.74 -5.16 -0.51
CA ARG A 99 -9.00 -6.28 -1.12
C ARG A 99 -9.96 -7.30 -1.74
N GLN A 100 -11.08 -7.59 -1.07
CA GLN A 100 -12.11 -8.46 -1.63
C GLN A 100 -12.75 -7.87 -2.90
N ALA A 101 -13.02 -6.56 -2.89
CA ALA A 101 -13.50 -5.85 -4.07
C ALA A 101 -12.49 -5.91 -5.22
N MET A 102 -11.20 -5.70 -4.94
CA MET A 102 -10.12 -5.82 -5.95
C MET A 102 -9.92 -7.25 -6.44
N THR A 103 -10.15 -8.27 -5.62
CA THR A 103 -10.14 -9.67 -6.10
C THR A 103 -11.28 -9.92 -7.10
N LYS A 104 -12.46 -9.33 -6.86
CA LYS A 104 -13.62 -9.43 -7.75
C LYS A 104 -13.46 -8.59 -9.02
N ARG A 105 -12.91 -7.39 -8.87
CA ARG A 105 -12.70 -6.38 -9.91
C ARG A 105 -11.27 -5.83 -9.85
N PRO A 106 -10.27 -6.54 -10.40
CA PRO A 106 -8.86 -6.17 -10.33
C PRO A 106 -8.50 -4.77 -10.81
N MET A 107 -9.28 -4.22 -11.76
CA MET A 107 -9.09 -2.84 -12.25
C MET A 107 -9.64 -1.78 -11.29
N GLY A 108 -10.35 -2.17 -10.21
CA GLY A 108 -11.06 -1.26 -9.32
C GLY A 108 -10.16 -0.17 -8.74
N TRP A 109 -8.97 -0.53 -8.26
CA TRP A 109 -8.03 0.46 -7.72
C TRP A 109 -7.63 1.49 -8.79
N THR A 110 -7.02 1.04 -9.88
CA THR A 110 -6.52 1.91 -10.96
C THR A 110 -7.62 2.81 -11.51
N TRP A 111 -8.81 2.26 -11.74
CA TRP A 111 -9.96 3.03 -12.22
C TRP A 111 -10.34 4.19 -11.29
N HIS A 112 -10.40 3.91 -9.98
CA HIS A 112 -10.81 4.92 -9.01
C HIS A 112 -9.70 5.92 -8.66
N THR A 113 -8.43 5.58 -8.88
CA THR A 113 -7.28 6.44 -8.53
C THR A 113 -6.77 7.33 -9.67
N THR A 114 -7.02 7.00 -10.94
CA THR A 114 -6.32 7.65 -12.06
C THR A 114 -6.85 9.02 -12.53
N GLY A 115 -7.79 9.63 -11.78
CA GLY A 115 -8.40 10.91 -12.15
C GLY A 115 -9.25 10.87 -13.44
N PRO A 116 -9.89 12.00 -13.82
CA PRO A 116 -10.73 12.07 -15.02
C PRO A 116 -9.97 11.82 -16.32
N GLU A 117 -8.78 12.41 -16.48
CA GLU A 117 -7.96 12.24 -17.69
C GLU A 117 -7.55 10.78 -17.90
N GLY A 118 -7.04 10.10 -16.87
CA GLY A 118 -6.69 8.69 -16.95
C GLY A 118 -7.90 7.80 -17.28
N ARG A 119 -9.09 8.12 -16.73
CA ARG A 119 -10.33 7.40 -17.07
C ARG A 119 -10.71 7.60 -18.54
N ALA A 120 -10.64 8.83 -19.04
CA ALA A 120 -10.91 9.12 -20.45
C ALA A 120 -9.90 8.41 -21.37
N TRP A 121 -8.61 8.42 -21.00
CA TRP A 121 -7.55 7.70 -21.72
C TRP A 121 -7.85 6.20 -21.81
N MET A 122 -8.20 5.57 -20.68
CA MET A 122 -8.50 4.13 -20.66
C MET A 122 -9.74 3.80 -21.51
N LEU A 123 -10.84 4.53 -21.34
CA LEU A 123 -12.09 4.27 -22.08
C LEU A 123 -11.88 4.39 -23.59
N ARG A 124 -11.17 5.44 -24.04
CA ARG A 124 -10.84 5.64 -25.46
C ARG A 124 -10.08 4.44 -26.04
N HIS A 125 -9.06 3.92 -25.35
CA HIS A 125 -8.28 2.80 -25.88
C HIS A 125 -9.01 1.45 -25.80
N ILE A 126 -9.91 1.28 -24.83
CA ILE A 126 -10.81 0.12 -24.75
C ILE A 126 -11.79 0.13 -25.93
N GLU A 127 -12.39 1.29 -26.22
CA GLU A 127 -13.32 1.50 -27.34
C GLU A 127 -12.64 1.30 -28.69
N GLN A 128 -11.47 1.92 -28.91
CA GLN A 128 -10.65 1.73 -30.12
C GLN A 128 -10.26 0.27 -30.37
N ALA A 129 -10.18 -0.54 -29.32
CA ALA A 129 -9.90 -1.97 -29.42
C ALA A 129 -11.16 -2.84 -29.63
N GLY A 130 -12.35 -2.23 -29.72
CA GLY A 130 -13.64 -2.92 -29.87
C GLY A 130 -13.98 -3.80 -28.66
N ARG A 131 -13.48 -3.46 -27.46
CA ARG A 131 -13.67 -4.28 -26.25
C ARG A 131 -14.86 -3.76 -25.45
N SER A 132 -15.83 -4.64 -25.17
CA SER A 132 -16.87 -4.36 -24.17
C SER A 132 -16.27 -4.46 -22.76
N TRP A 133 -16.22 -3.36 -22.03
CA TRP A 133 -15.79 -3.34 -20.64
C TRP A 133 -16.64 -2.37 -19.84
N THR A 134 -17.11 -2.81 -18.68
CA THR A 134 -17.88 -1.98 -17.75
C THR A 134 -16.94 -1.54 -16.63
N PRO A 135 -16.83 -0.23 -16.35
CA PRO A 135 -16.07 0.26 -15.21
C PRO A 135 -16.39 -0.47 -13.90
N PRO A 136 -15.38 -0.73 -13.04
CA PRO A 136 -15.60 -1.29 -11.72
C PRO A 136 -16.56 -0.42 -10.89
N PRO A 137 -17.45 -1.03 -10.09
CA PRO A 137 -18.26 -0.27 -9.14
C PRO A 137 -17.36 0.52 -8.18
N PRO A 138 -17.89 1.56 -7.51
CA PRO A 138 -17.17 2.25 -6.44
C PRO A 138 -16.56 1.25 -5.46
N LEU A 139 -15.33 1.52 -5.03
CA LEU A 139 -14.73 0.76 -3.93
C LEU A 139 -15.63 0.87 -2.69
N PRO A 140 -15.69 -0.17 -1.83
CA PRO A 140 -16.51 -0.15 -0.63
C PRO A 140 -16.37 1.17 0.12
N ALA A 141 -17.52 1.75 0.51
CA ALA A 141 -17.56 3.03 1.18
C ALA A 141 -16.70 3.00 2.46
N ARG A 142 -16.09 4.14 2.76
CA ARG A 142 -15.21 4.32 3.91
C ARG A 142 -15.96 3.95 5.19
N ARG A 143 -15.50 2.92 5.89
CA ARG A 143 -16.00 2.66 7.23
C ARG A 143 -15.30 3.61 8.20
N LYS A 144 -16.05 4.58 8.73
CA LYS A 144 -15.58 5.37 9.87
C LYS A 144 -15.47 4.45 11.09
N GLY A 145 -14.27 4.36 11.64
CA GLY A 145 -14.00 3.58 12.86
C GLY A 145 -13.46 2.17 12.62
N PRO A 146 -13.07 1.47 13.69
CA PRO A 146 -12.35 0.21 13.60
C PRO A 146 -13.23 -0.90 13.02
N SER A 147 -12.61 -1.72 12.16
CA SER A 147 -13.19 -2.99 11.74
C SER A 147 -13.48 -3.87 12.96
N PRO A 148 -14.69 -4.48 13.06
CA PRO A 148 -15.03 -5.35 14.17
C PRO A 148 -14.09 -6.57 14.15
N MET A 149 -13.56 -6.91 15.33
CA MET A 149 -12.72 -8.09 15.47
C MET A 149 -13.53 -9.36 15.21
N THR A 150 -12.98 -10.22 14.37
CA THR A 150 -13.48 -11.59 14.14
C THR A 150 -13.35 -12.43 15.42
N LEU A 151 -14.14 -13.51 15.54
CA LEU A 151 -14.08 -14.42 16.70
C LEU A 151 -12.66 -14.96 16.93
N ARG A 152 -11.94 -15.29 15.86
CA ARG A 152 -10.54 -15.75 15.92
C ARG A 152 -9.60 -14.69 16.49
N GLN A 153 -9.77 -13.43 16.11
CA GLN A 153 -8.98 -12.32 16.65
C GLN A 153 -9.31 -12.09 18.13
N ARG A 154 -10.59 -12.14 18.51
CA ARG A 154 -11.01 -12.03 19.92
C ARG A 154 -10.39 -13.14 20.78
N ALA A 155 -10.41 -14.39 20.31
CA ALA A 155 -9.76 -15.50 20.99
C ALA A 155 -8.23 -15.29 21.09
N GLY A 156 -7.59 -14.75 20.04
CA GLY A 156 -6.17 -14.38 20.06
C GLY A 156 -5.84 -13.35 21.14
N VAL A 157 -6.66 -12.31 21.27
CA VAL A 157 -6.55 -11.29 22.33
C VAL A 157 -6.69 -11.91 23.72
N LEU A 158 -7.69 -12.77 23.93
CA LEU A 158 -7.90 -13.44 25.22
C LEU A 158 -6.72 -14.34 25.61
N LEU A 159 -6.11 -15.01 24.64
CA LEU A 159 -4.96 -15.89 24.84
C LEU A 159 -3.61 -15.15 24.80
N GLY A 160 -3.59 -13.82 24.66
CA GLY A 160 -2.35 -13.04 24.55
C GLY A 160 -1.46 -13.40 23.35
N ARG A 161 -2.03 -14.03 22.32
CA ARG A 161 -1.25 -14.52 21.17
C ARG A 161 -0.90 -13.39 20.23
N TRP A 162 0.40 -13.16 20.04
CA TRP A 162 0.90 -12.17 19.09
C TRP A 162 0.45 -12.52 17.66
N PRO A 163 -0.14 -11.58 16.91
CA PRO A 163 -0.74 -11.91 15.61
C PRO A 163 0.28 -11.97 14.47
N VAL A 164 1.43 -11.29 14.60
CA VAL A 164 2.50 -11.27 13.59
C VAL A 164 3.21 -12.62 13.59
N ARG A 165 3.32 -13.25 12.41
CA ARG A 165 3.90 -14.58 12.26
C ARG A 165 4.89 -14.57 11.09
N PRO A 166 6.01 -15.31 11.20
CA PRO A 166 6.92 -15.45 10.08
C PRO A 166 6.23 -16.09 8.87
N PRO A 167 6.60 -15.66 7.65
CA PRO A 167 6.35 -16.42 6.44
C PRO A 167 7.03 -17.80 6.53
N ASP A 168 6.55 -18.75 5.74
CA ASP A 168 7.13 -20.10 5.72
C ASP A 168 8.61 -20.03 5.30
N GLY A 169 9.47 -20.75 6.03
CA GLY A 169 10.92 -20.76 5.80
C GLY A 169 11.67 -19.50 6.29
N ARG A 170 11.01 -18.57 6.99
CA ARG A 170 11.65 -17.39 7.59
C ARG A 170 11.79 -17.54 9.11
N GLN A 171 12.87 -16.97 9.65
CA GLN A 171 13.04 -16.86 11.10
C GLN A 171 11.97 -15.94 11.70
N ALA A 172 11.48 -16.30 12.90
CA ALA A 172 10.61 -15.41 13.65
C ALA A 172 11.33 -14.10 14.01
N LEU A 173 10.57 -13.02 14.16
CA LEU A 173 11.12 -11.80 14.74
C LEU A 173 11.53 -12.07 16.20
N PRO A 174 12.54 -11.35 16.72
CA PRO A 174 12.99 -11.53 18.10
C PRO A 174 11.91 -11.02 19.08
N ALA A 175 12.04 -11.35 20.37
CA ALA A 175 10.99 -11.11 21.37
C ALA A 175 10.72 -9.60 21.57
N GLU A 176 11.74 -8.79 21.39
CA GLU A 176 11.77 -7.32 21.43
C GLU A 176 10.85 -6.72 20.36
N ALA A 177 10.64 -7.41 19.25
CA ALA A 177 9.70 -7.00 18.20
C ALA A 177 8.24 -7.40 18.51
N HIS A 178 8.00 -8.24 19.52
CA HIS A 178 6.67 -8.66 19.94
C HIS A 178 6.08 -7.69 20.96
N VAL A 179 6.12 -6.39 20.67
CA VAL A 179 5.60 -5.32 21.51
C VAL A 179 5.01 -4.22 20.65
N LEU A 180 4.07 -3.46 21.20
CA LEU A 180 3.48 -2.29 20.55
C LEU A 180 3.89 -1.04 21.34
N LYS A 181 4.43 -0.05 20.63
CA LYS A 181 4.89 1.21 21.22
C LYS A 181 3.76 2.25 21.09
N ALA A 182 3.56 3.03 22.15
CA ALA A 182 2.64 4.15 22.19
C ALA A 182 3.47 5.43 22.13
N LEU A 183 3.19 6.29 21.15
CA LEU A 183 4.02 7.44 20.78
C LEU A 183 3.12 8.66 20.57
N ASP A 184 3.63 9.85 20.89
CA ASP A 184 3.00 11.11 20.47
C ASP A 184 3.30 11.41 18.99
N ALA A 185 2.73 12.50 18.48
CA ALA A 185 2.91 12.93 17.09
C ALA A 185 4.36 13.25 16.75
N ASP A 186 5.10 13.90 17.67
CA ASP A 186 6.49 14.29 17.45
C ASP A 186 7.42 13.08 17.34
N ALA A 187 7.27 12.10 18.24
CA ALA A 187 8.04 10.86 18.20
C ALA A 187 7.77 10.05 16.92
N ILE A 188 6.52 9.98 16.47
CA ILE A 188 6.20 9.35 15.17
C ILE A 188 6.86 10.09 14.01
N CYS A 189 6.76 11.42 13.98
CA CYS A 189 7.35 12.22 12.90
C CYS A 189 8.87 12.05 12.86
N ALA A 190 9.53 12.03 14.02
CA ALA A 190 10.98 11.81 14.13
C ALA A 190 11.40 10.47 13.54
N LEU A 191 10.62 9.38 13.74
CA LEU A 191 10.90 8.08 13.13
C LEU A 191 10.77 8.10 11.60
N TYR A 192 9.78 8.82 11.07
CA TYR A 192 9.63 9.00 9.62
C TYR A 192 10.78 9.81 9.01
N GLU A 193 11.22 10.87 9.69
CA GLU A 193 12.37 11.68 9.28
C GLU A 193 13.67 10.88 9.34
N GLU A 194 13.87 10.08 10.39
CA GLU A 194 15.03 9.18 10.51
C GLU A 194 15.05 8.15 9.38
N ALA A 195 13.93 7.48 9.09
CA ALA A 195 13.82 6.51 8.01
C ALA A 195 14.16 7.13 6.65
N GLY A 196 13.71 8.38 6.41
CA GLY A 196 14.05 9.16 5.23
C GLY A 196 15.53 9.52 5.16
N ARG A 197 16.11 10.05 6.24
CA ARG A 197 17.54 10.41 6.38
C ARG A 197 18.45 9.21 6.12
N LEU A 198 18.11 8.06 6.69
CA LEU A 198 18.85 6.80 6.53
C LEU A 198 18.52 6.06 5.21
N ARG A 199 17.55 6.57 4.44
CA ARG A 199 17.10 5.99 3.16
C ARG A 199 16.72 4.51 3.29
N LEU A 200 16.09 4.13 4.40
CA LEU A 200 15.70 2.74 4.67
C LEU A 200 14.61 2.24 3.71
N GLY A 201 13.94 3.16 3.02
CA GLY A 201 12.73 2.89 2.24
C GLY A 201 11.49 2.96 3.13
N LEU A 202 10.30 3.11 2.53
CA LEU A 202 9.02 3.18 3.25
C LEU A 202 8.97 4.30 4.30
N GLY A 203 8.60 5.50 3.86
CA GLY A 203 8.33 6.62 4.75
C GLY A 203 9.03 7.89 4.29
N THR A 204 8.24 8.81 3.75
CA THR A 204 8.54 10.23 3.73
C THR A 204 7.36 10.88 4.44
N GLY A 205 7.36 10.80 5.77
CA GLY A 205 6.32 11.45 6.57
C GLY A 205 6.38 12.95 6.35
N GLY A 206 7.59 13.52 6.31
CA GLY A 206 7.84 14.90 5.92
C GLY A 206 7.02 15.94 6.70
N PRO A 207 7.05 17.21 6.27
CA PRO A 207 6.21 18.26 6.82
C PRO A 207 4.71 17.95 6.68
N TRP A 208 4.35 17.17 5.66
CA TRP A 208 2.96 16.77 5.41
C TRP A 208 2.39 15.94 6.55
N LEU A 209 3.05 14.86 6.99
CA LEU A 209 2.51 14.02 8.05
C LEU A 209 2.35 14.80 9.34
N ARG A 210 3.35 15.62 9.70
CA ARG A 210 3.32 16.47 10.90
C ARG A 210 2.10 17.40 10.92
N ALA A 211 1.78 18.05 9.80
CA ALA A 211 0.64 18.96 9.70
C ALA A 211 -0.73 18.26 9.78
N HIS A 212 -0.78 16.94 9.54
CA HIS A 212 -2.03 16.20 9.43
C HIS A 212 -2.26 15.17 10.53
N LEU A 213 -1.30 14.93 11.42
CA LEU A 213 -1.53 14.12 12.63
C LEU A 213 -2.33 14.90 13.68
N ASP A 214 -3.12 14.16 14.45
CA ASP A 214 -3.77 14.67 15.66
C ASP A 214 -2.70 14.76 16.76
N THR A 215 -2.25 15.98 17.07
CA THR A 215 -1.10 16.26 17.95
C THR A 215 -1.30 15.81 19.39
N ASP A 216 -2.55 15.78 19.84
CA ASP A 216 -2.92 15.42 21.21
C ASP A 216 -3.22 13.92 21.36
N SER A 217 -3.12 13.17 20.26
CA SER A 217 -3.45 11.75 20.22
C SER A 217 -2.24 10.85 20.35
N VAL A 218 -2.48 9.69 20.97
CA VAL A 218 -1.53 8.59 20.98
C VAL A 218 -1.60 7.83 19.66
N HIS A 219 -0.43 7.64 19.06
CA HIS A 219 -0.22 6.79 17.90
C HIS A 219 0.46 5.50 18.32
N TYR A 220 0.30 4.45 17.51
CA TYR A 220 0.84 3.14 17.85
C TYR A 220 1.73 2.59 16.77
N LEU A 221 2.83 1.96 17.17
CA LEU A 221 3.81 1.38 16.27
C LEU A 221 4.05 -0.09 16.59
N VAL A 222 4.05 -0.94 15.56
CA VAL A 222 4.32 -2.38 15.71
C VAL A 222 5.13 -2.93 14.53
N PRO A 223 6.19 -3.73 14.77
CA PRO A 223 6.84 -4.52 13.73
C PRO A 223 5.85 -5.52 13.12
N ASP A 224 5.48 -5.30 11.86
CA ASP A 224 4.56 -6.14 11.11
C ASP A 224 5.01 -6.23 9.64
N PRO A 225 6.18 -6.83 9.38
CA PRO A 225 6.74 -6.85 8.05
C PRO A 225 5.95 -7.71 7.07
N ALA A 226 5.82 -7.20 5.85
CA ALA A 226 5.38 -7.97 4.71
C ALA A 226 6.43 -9.02 4.35
N ASN A 227 6.02 -10.10 3.69
CA ASN A 227 6.91 -11.22 3.34
C ASN A 227 8.17 -10.80 2.56
N TYR A 228 8.07 -9.75 1.74
CA TYR A 228 9.17 -9.23 0.91
C TYR A 228 10.02 -8.16 1.63
N TYR A 229 9.58 -7.68 2.79
CA TYR A 229 10.35 -6.83 3.71
C TYR A 229 10.73 -7.56 5.00
N TRP A 230 10.67 -8.89 5.00
CA TRP A 230 11.06 -9.67 6.17
C TRP A 230 12.57 -9.53 6.39
N PRO A 231 13.06 -9.30 7.63
CA PRO A 231 14.49 -9.20 7.90
C PRO A 231 15.28 -10.41 7.37
N GLY A 232 16.50 -10.16 6.90
CA GLY A 232 17.33 -11.18 6.22
C GLY A 232 16.95 -11.42 4.75
N THR A 233 15.94 -10.73 4.20
CA THR A 233 15.67 -10.78 2.74
C THR A 233 16.70 -9.94 1.99
N PRO A 234 17.19 -10.38 0.82
CA PRO A 234 18.05 -9.57 -0.02
C PRO A 234 17.41 -8.22 -0.37
N SER A 235 18.18 -7.15 -0.23
CA SER A 235 17.75 -5.81 -0.59
C SER A 235 18.09 -5.52 -2.05
N GLY A 236 17.25 -4.73 -2.74
CA GLY A 236 17.54 -4.27 -4.11
C GLY A 236 18.79 -3.38 -4.22
N ARG A 237 19.36 -2.93 -3.09
CA ARG A 237 20.60 -2.14 -3.00
C ARG A 237 21.82 -2.99 -2.65
N GLY A 238 21.68 -4.32 -2.63
CA GLY A 238 22.69 -5.25 -2.12
C GLY A 238 22.56 -5.48 -0.61
N GLY A 239 23.15 -6.59 -0.13
CA GLY A 239 23.02 -7.02 1.27
C GLY A 239 21.63 -7.49 1.66
N GLU A 240 21.37 -7.54 2.97
CA GLU A 240 20.10 -8.00 3.56
C GLU A 240 19.35 -6.85 4.24
N ILE A 241 18.02 -6.97 4.33
CA ILE A 241 17.18 -6.06 5.11
C ILE A 241 17.50 -6.21 6.60
N ARG A 242 18.04 -5.14 7.19
CA ARG A 242 18.42 -5.03 8.62
C ARG A 242 17.47 -4.19 9.48
N TRP A 243 16.43 -3.65 8.87
CA TRP A 243 15.40 -2.85 9.54
C TRP A 243 14.08 -3.62 9.60
N TRP A 244 13.18 -3.21 10.48
CA TRP A 244 11.83 -3.76 10.59
C TRP A 244 10.83 -2.85 9.87
N GLN A 245 10.03 -3.43 8.97
CA GLN A 245 8.83 -2.73 8.52
C GLN A 245 7.83 -2.72 9.67
N CYS A 246 7.56 -1.53 10.19
CA CYS A 246 6.54 -1.29 11.17
C CYS A 246 5.25 -0.79 10.51
N THR A 247 4.11 -1.21 11.07
CA THR A 247 2.82 -0.59 10.81
C THR A 247 2.56 0.44 11.90
N ALA A 248 2.34 1.68 11.50
CA ALA A 248 1.89 2.75 12.39
C ALA A 248 0.36 2.83 12.32
N LEU A 249 -0.34 2.71 13.45
CA LEU A 249 -1.76 3.06 13.56
C LEU A 249 -1.82 4.50 14.03
N LEU A 250 -2.17 5.38 13.10
CA LEU A 250 -2.12 6.82 13.24
C LEU A 250 -3.53 7.37 13.44
N ARG A 251 -3.61 8.52 14.12
CA ARG A 251 -4.82 9.31 14.21
C ARG A 251 -4.58 10.63 13.51
N MET A 252 -5.41 10.93 12.53
CA MET A 252 -5.30 12.13 11.72
C MET A 252 -6.09 13.26 12.38
N ARG A 253 -5.80 14.50 12.00
CA ARG A 253 -6.41 15.75 12.50
C ARG A 253 -7.94 15.78 12.47
N ASP A 254 -8.58 15.03 11.57
CA ASP A 254 -10.03 14.89 11.45
C ASP A 254 -10.61 13.80 12.38
N GLY A 255 -9.76 13.20 13.22
CA GLY A 255 -10.06 12.09 14.11
C GLY A 255 -10.07 10.71 13.44
N GLU A 256 -9.84 10.62 12.12
CA GLU A 256 -9.81 9.35 11.41
C GLU A 256 -8.57 8.52 11.81
N GLN A 257 -8.73 7.21 11.88
CA GLN A 257 -7.62 6.30 12.13
C GLN A 257 -7.19 5.59 10.85
N VAL A 258 -5.91 5.71 10.55
CA VAL A 258 -5.29 5.21 9.31
C VAL A 258 -4.05 4.41 9.65
N THR A 259 -3.56 3.62 8.68
CA THR A 259 -2.27 2.95 8.81
C THR A 259 -1.19 3.60 7.97
N GLY A 260 -0.01 3.76 8.55
CA GLY A 260 1.22 4.10 7.85
C GLY A 260 2.16 2.90 7.81
N MET A 261 3.05 2.89 6.83
CA MET A 261 4.21 1.99 6.81
C MET A 261 5.47 2.82 7.03
N LEU A 262 6.38 2.30 7.85
CA LEU A 262 7.60 2.97 8.29
C LEU A 262 8.68 1.90 8.48
N ALA A 263 9.89 2.14 7.98
CA ALA A 263 11.07 1.32 8.30
C ALA A 263 11.75 1.84 9.58
N VAL A 264 12.00 0.97 10.56
CA VAL A 264 12.68 1.33 11.83
C VAL A 264 13.85 0.37 12.08
N LEU A 265 14.98 0.90 12.54
CA LEU A 265 16.08 0.06 13.01
C LEU A 265 15.69 -0.67 14.31
N PRO A 266 16.13 -1.92 14.52
CA PRO A 266 15.86 -2.66 15.76
C PRO A 266 16.23 -1.86 17.02
N GLU A 267 17.41 -1.24 17.03
CA GLU A 267 17.94 -0.50 18.17
C GLU A 267 17.10 0.74 18.48
N THR A 268 16.70 1.49 17.44
CA THR A 268 15.77 2.62 17.57
C THR A 268 14.44 2.16 18.14
N PHE A 269 13.89 1.05 17.64
CA PHE A 269 12.60 0.53 18.10
C PHE A 269 12.67 0.05 19.56
N GLU A 270 13.74 -0.63 19.94
CA GLU A 270 13.96 -1.13 21.29
C GLU A 270 13.99 0.02 22.32
N ALA A 271 14.65 1.13 21.97
CA ALA A 271 14.75 2.32 22.82
C ALA A 271 13.40 3.02 23.09
N LEU A 272 12.37 2.77 22.29
CA LEU A 272 11.04 3.39 22.48
C LEU A 272 10.33 2.84 23.72
N PRO A 273 9.53 3.66 24.43
CA PRO A 273 8.78 3.20 25.60
C PRO A 273 7.68 2.18 25.22
N SER A 274 7.48 1.18 26.09
CA SER A 274 6.35 0.24 26.01
C SER A 274 5.61 0.21 27.34
N THR A 275 4.56 1.01 27.46
CA THR A 275 3.81 1.20 28.71
C THR A 275 2.48 0.43 28.75
N LEU A 276 2.03 -0.13 27.63
CA LEU A 276 0.71 -0.74 27.53
C LEU A 276 0.66 -2.18 28.07
N PRO A 277 -0.44 -2.58 28.75
CA PRO A 277 -0.66 -3.96 29.13
C PRO A 277 -0.70 -4.89 27.91
N ARG A 278 -0.19 -6.12 28.07
CA ARG A 278 -0.04 -7.09 26.97
C ARG A 278 -1.33 -7.33 26.17
N ARG A 279 -2.47 -7.46 26.86
CA ARG A 279 -3.79 -7.69 26.23
C ARG A 279 -4.20 -6.51 25.34
N GLU A 280 -3.92 -5.30 25.78
CA GLU A 280 -4.21 -4.08 25.02
C GLU A 280 -3.32 -3.97 23.79
N GLN A 281 -2.02 -4.28 23.93
CA GLN A 281 -1.11 -4.35 22.77
C GLN A 281 -1.65 -5.32 21.70
N VAL A 282 -1.99 -6.56 22.07
CA VAL A 282 -2.48 -7.56 21.10
C VAL A 282 -3.78 -7.10 20.42
N ARG A 283 -4.68 -6.44 21.16
CA ARG A 283 -5.91 -5.84 20.61
C ARG A 283 -5.60 -4.74 19.59
N LEU A 284 -4.67 -3.84 19.90
CA LEU A 284 -4.28 -2.73 19.02
C LEU A 284 -3.55 -3.23 17.78
N VAL A 285 -2.70 -4.26 17.88
CA VAL A 285 -2.08 -4.87 16.69
C VAL A 285 -3.13 -5.48 15.76
N HIS A 286 -4.13 -6.17 16.31
CA HIS A 286 -5.25 -6.66 15.50
C HIS A 286 -6.02 -5.54 14.82
N ARG A 287 -6.21 -4.40 15.51
CA ARG A 287 -6.85 -3.21 14.94
C ARG A 287 -6.01 -2.62 13.81
N ALA A 288 -4.71 -2.42 14.02
CA ALA A 288 -3.79 -1.93 12.99
C ALA A 288 -3.82 -2.82 11.74
N ARG A 289 -3.78 -4.15 11.92
CA ARG A 289 -3.81 -5.10 10.79
C ARG A 289 -5.16 -5.26 10.10
N ALA A 290 -6.23 -4.76 10.72
CA ALA A 290 -7.58 -4.76 10.17
C ALA A 290 -8.02 -3.38 9.67
N ALA A 291 -7.19 -2.35 9.84
CA ALA A 291 -7.43 -1.03 9.29
C ALA A 291 -7.29 -1.11 7.77
N GLU A 292 -8.33 -0.69 7.06
CA GLU A 292 -8.39 -0.78 5.60
C GLU A 292 -7.87 0.49 4.91
N ARG A 293 -7.77 1.59 5.65
CA ARG A 293 -7.34 2.88 5.16
C ARG A 293 -5.90 3.13 5.57
N ASP A 294 -5.08 3.54 4.61
CA ASP A 294 -3.71 3.99 4.83
C ASP A 294 -3.58 5.51 4.70
N THR A 295 -2.41 6.03 5.06
CA THR A 295 -2.10 7.47 4.97
C THR A 295 -2.20 8.02 3.56
N TYR A 296 -1.89 7.21 2.54
CA TYR A 296 -1.99 7.61 1.14
C TYR A 296 -3.44 7.84 0.71
N LEU A 297 -4.32 6.86 0.99
CA LEU A 297 -5.75 6.97 0.72
C LEU A 297 -6.38 8.13 1.48
N TRP A 298 -5.99 8.30 2.74
CA TRP A 298 -6.44 9.45 3.51
C TRP A 298 -6.00 10.76 2.89
N GLY A 299 -4.71 10.91 2.58
CA GLY A 299 -4.17 12.15 2.03
C GLY A 299 -4.75 12.51 0.66
N ARG A 300 -4.95 11.52 -0.22
CA ARG A 300 -5.61 11.72 -1.52
C ARG A 300 -7.01 12.31 -1.35
N ASP A 301 -7.76 11.74 -0.42
CA ASP A 301 -9.15 12.13 -0.19
C ASP A 301 -9.26 13.47 0.54
N HIS A 302 -8.30 13.75 1.43
CA HIS A 302 -8.20 15.00 2.17
C HIS A 302 -7.68 16.15 1.31
N LYS A 303 -6.97 15.87 0.20
CA LYS A 303 -6.35 16.88 -0.68
C LYS A 303 -7.30 18.00 -1.11
N ALA A 304 -8.58 17.69 -1.36
CA ALA A 304 -9.57 18.69 -1.77
C ALA A 304 -9.98 19.66 -0.64
N GLU A 305 -9.80 19.24 0.61
CA GLU A 305 -10.11 20.00 1.84
C GLU A 305 -8.83 20.52 2.52
N CYS A 306 -7.66 20.26 1.93
CA CYS A 306 -6.37 20.63 2.49
C CYS A 306 -6.05 22.09 2.11
N ASP A 307 -6.33 23.01 3.02
CA ASP A 307 -5.94 24.41 2.91
C ASP A 307 -5.05 24.83 4.12
N PRO A 308 -4.19 25.86 4.01
CA PRO A 308 -3.33 26.27 5.12
C PRO A 308 -4.06 26.75 6.38
N GLN A 309 -5.30 27.27 6.27
CA GLN A 309 -6.08 27.74 7.43
C GLN A 309 -6.67 26.57 8.21
N THR A 310 -7.10 25.54 7.51
CA THR A 310 -7.59 24.30 8.08
C THR A 310 -6.39 23.49 8.57
N CYS A 311 -5.45 23.17 7.69
CA CYS A 311 -4.42 22.17 7.87
C CYS A 311 -3.10 22.67 8.47
N GLY A 312 -2.82 23.97 8.38
CA GLY A 312 -1.49 24.52 8.68
C GLY A 312 -0.41 24.06 7.68
N PHE A 313 -0.75 23.18 6.72
CA PHE A 313 0.18 22.70 5.71
C PHE A 313 0.28 23.72 4.58
N VAL A 314 1.42 24.39 4.50
CA VAL A 314 1.82 25.13 3.30
C VAL A 314 2.66 24.16 2.46
N PRO A 315 2.18 23.68 1.31
CA PRO A 315 3.02 22.88 0.44
C PRO A 315 4.25 23.72 0.11
N GLU A 316 5.44 23.14 0.26
CA GLU A 316 6.65 23.75 -0.26
C GLU A 316 6.36 24.09 -1.72
N THR A 317 6.29 25.38 -2.04
CA THR A 317 6.31 25.83 -3.42
C THR A 317 7.56 25.20 -3.99
N THR A 318 7.40 24.17 -4.80
CA THR A 318 8.48 23.61 -5.61
C THR A 318 8.96 24.79 -6.42
N GLY A 319 9.99 25.47 -5.91
CA GLY A 319 10.42 26.74 -6.44
C GLY A 319 10.66 26.56 -7.92
N SER A 320 10.13 27.48 -8.72
CA SER A 320 10.74 27.76 -10.00
C SER A 320 12.25 27.79 -9.77
N PRO A 321 13.05 27.07 -10.58
CA PRO A 321 14.50 27.13 -10.45
C PRO A 321 14.91 28.62 -10.37
N PRO A 322 15.93 28.96 -9.56
CA PRO A 322 16.39 30.34 -9.48
C PRO A 322 16.64 30.86 -10.91
N PRO A 323 16.28 32.12 -11.22
CA PRO A 323 16.57 32.67 -12.53
C PRO A 323 18.08 32.54 -12.78
N ASP A 324 18.44 32.02 -13.96
CA ASP A 324 19.83 31.95 -14.38
C ASP A 324 20.36 33.39 -14.48
N ASP A 325 21.24 33.77 -13.55
CA ASP A 325 22.07 34.99 -13.61
C ASP A 325 23.29 34.79 -14.53
#